data_AF-A0A6H5G7S3-F1
#
_entry.id   AF-A0A6H5G7S3-F1
#
_cell.length_a   1.000
_cell.length_b   1.000
_cell.length_c   1.000
_cell.angle_alpha   90.00
_cell.angle_beta   90.00
_cell.angle_gamma   90.00
#
_symmetry.space_group_name_H-M   'P 1'
#
loop_
_entity.id
_entity.type
_entity.pdbx_description
1 polymer ?
#
loop_
_entity_poly.entity_id
_entity_poly.type
_entity_poly.pdbx_seq_one_letter_code
_entity_poly.pdbx_strand_id
1 'polypeptide(L)'
;MEYIIRERGPMTTLGGVEGLGFVNTKYANASGQWPDVQFHMAPASINSDNGARVRKILGLTSFIYDYMFRPINNRDSWTIMPLLLRPKSRGWIKLRSKNPFQYPIVNPNYFSHPQDIKVLVEGVKIALK
;
A
#
# COMPACT_ATOMS: atom_id res chain seq x y z
N MET A 1 -6.13 -7.53 -30.13
CA MET A 1 -7.22 -8.37 -30.65
C MET A 1 -7.58 -9.53 -29.70
N GLU A 2 -6.62 -10.25 -29.10
CA GLU A 2 -6.90 -11.36 -28.14
C GLU A 2 -7.87 -10.99 -27.01
N TYR A 3 -7.67 -9.85 -26.33
CA TYR A 3 -8.60 -9.39 -25.29
C TYR A 3 -10.02 -9.16 -25.80
N ILE A 4 -10.16 -8.48 -26.94
CA ILE A 4 -11.47 -8.08 -27.50
C ILE A 4 -12.22 -9.29 -28.07
N ILE A 5 -11.50 -10.23 -28.70
CA ILE A 5 -12.12 -11.37 -29.41
C ILE A 5 -12.30 -12.59 -28.50
N ARG A 6 -11.37 -12.80 -27.56
CA ARG A 6 -11.27 -14.05 -26.79
C ARG A 6 -11.31 -13.83 -25.29
N GLU A 7 -11.40 -12.58 -24.82
CA GLU A 7 -11.41 -12.23 -23.40
C GLU A 7 -10.22 -12.84 -22.65
N ARG A 8 -9.06 -12.89 -23.31
CA ARG A 8 -7.83 -13.52 -22.80
C ARG A 8 -6.60 -12.65 -23.04
N GLY A 9 -5.55 -12.99 -22.31
CA GLY A 9 -4.23 -12.38 -22.43
C GLY A 9 -4.01 -11.21 -21.46
N PRO A 10 -2.83 -10.57 -21.50
CA PRO A 10 -2.38 -9.67 -20.44
C PRO A 10 -3.29 -8.48 -20.11
N MET A 11 -4.15 -8.06 -21.05
CA MET A 11 -5.10 -6.96 -20.79
C MET A 11 -6.34 -7.38 -19.99
N THR A 12 -6.53 -8.66 -19.69
CA THR A 12 -7.56 -9.10 -18.71
C THR A 12 -7.14 -8.86 -17.27
N THR A 13 -5.85 -8.61 -17.04
CA THR A 13 -5.24 -8.39 -15.73
C THR A 13 -5.68 -7.04 -15.19
N LEU A 14 -6.06 -6.96 -13.91
CA LEU A 14 -6.46 -5.69 -13.27
C LEU A 14 -5.28 -4.71 -13.17
N GLY A 15 -4.04 -5.21 -13.24
CA GLY A 15 -2.82 -4.41 -13.33
C GLY A 15 -2.46 -3.69 -12.03
N GLY A 16 -3.13 -4.02 -10.93
CA GLY A 16 -2.98 -3.40 -9.63
C GLY A 16 -3.30 -4.37 -8.50
N VAL A 17 -4.35 -4.09 -7.73
CA VAL A 17 -4.79 -4.97 -6.65
C VAL A 17 -5.67 -6.08 -7.21
N GLU A 18 -5.24 -7.32 -7.03
CA GLU A 18 -5.91 -8.52 -7.52
C GLU A 18 -6.44 -9.42 -6.41
N GLY A 19 -5.98 -9.19 -5.18
CA GLY A 19 -6.46 -9.90 -4.00
C GLY A 19 -6.65 -8.94 -2.84
N LEU A 20 -7.69 -9.21 -2.05
CA LEU A 20 -7.98 -8.54 -0.80
C LEU A 20 -8.04 -9.58 0.32
N GLY A 21 -7.45 -9.25 1.47
CA GLY A 21 -7.58 -10.02 2.70
C GLY A 21 -7.88 -9.10 3.87
N PHE A 22 -8.66 -9.56 4.84
CA PHE A 22 -8.93 -8.82 6.07
C PHE A 22 -8.42 -9.63 7.25
N VAL A 23 -7.64 -8.99 8.12
CA VAL A 23 -7.08 -9.65 9.29
C VAL A 23 -7.22 -8.78 10.52
N ASN A 24 -7.25 -9.46 11.66
CA ASN A 24 -7.30 -8.84 12.97
C ASN A 24 -5.92 -8.97 13.61
N THR A 25 -5.30 -7.84 13.93
CA THR A 25 -4.14 -7.86 14.81
C THR A 25 -4.58 -8.06 16.26
N LYS A 26 -3.62 -8.26 17.17
CA LYS A 26 -3.89 -8.30 18.62
C LYS A 26 -4.47 -6.99 19.19
N TYR A 27 -4.50 -5.91 18.42
CA TYR A 27 -5.10 -4.63 18.80
C TYR A 27 -6.51 -4.43 18.23
N ALA A 28 -6.99 -5.38 17.42
CA ALA A 28 -8.32 -5.34 16.85
C ALA A 28 -9.39 -5.46 17.94
N ASN A 29 -10.64 -5.14 17.56
CA ASN A 29 -11.77 -5.31 18.46
C ASN A 29 -11.95 -6.80 18.83
N ALA A 30 -12.24 -7.07 20.10
CA ALA A 30 -12.40 -8.43 20.63
C ALA A 30 -13.54 -9.22 19.98
N SER A 31 -14.52 -8.54 19.36
CA SER A 31 -15.62 -9.20 18.63
C SER A 31 -15.17 -10.04 17.44
N GLY A 32 -13.97 -9.84 16.90
CA GLY A 32 -13.49 -10.56 15.72
C GLY A 32 -14.08 -10.06 14.39
N GLN A 33 -15.21 -9.36 14.42
CA GLN A 33 -15.94 -8.91 13.22
C GLN A 33 -15.46 -7.55 12.66
N TRP A 34 -14.48 -6.94 13.32
CA TRP A 34 -14.03 -5.60 12.99
C TRP A 34 -12.52 -5.58 12.70
N PRO A 35 -12.10 -5.93 11.47
CA PRO A 35 -10.70 -5.97 11.10
C PRO A 35 -10.07 -4.57 11.17
N ASP A 36 -8.81 -4.56 11.58
CA ASP A 36 -7.96 -3.36 11.70
C ASP A 36 -6.87 -3.30 10.62
N VAL A 37 -6.68 -4.38 9.85
CA VAL A 37 -5.79 -4.45 8.69
C VAL A 37 -6.47 -5.06 7.47
N GLN A 38 -6.23 -4.46 6.31
CA GLN A 38 -6.55 -5.04 5.00
C GLN A 38 -5.27 -5.29 4.22
N PHE A 39 -5.13 -6.47 3.64
CA PHE A 39 -4.08 -6.76 2.67
C PHE A 39 -4.56 -6.43 1.27
N HIS A 40 -3.78 -5.62 0.57
CA HIS A 40 -3.84 -5.52 -0.89
C HIS A 40 -2.74 -6.40 -1.47
N MET A 41 -3.12 -7.31 -2.36
CA MET A 41 -2.19 -8.21 -3.05
C MET A 41 -2.09 -7.79 -4.51
N ALA A 42 -0.88 -7.64 -5.01
CA ALA A 42 -0.61 -7.28 -6.40
C ALA A 42 0.40 -8.27 -7.02
N PRO A 43 0.21 -8.69 -8.29
CA PRO A 43 1.16 -9.56 -9.01
C PRO A 43 2.38 -8.80 -9.52
N ALA A 44 2.81 -7.79 -8.77
CA ALA A 44 3.94 -6.93 -9.09
C ALA A 44 4.63 -6.49 -7.79
N SER A 45 5.89 -6.10 -7.91
CA SER A 45 6.74 -5.60 -6.83
C SER A 45 7.61 -4.46 -7.35
N ILE A 46 8.37 -3.83 -6.47
CA ILE A 46 9.23 -2.68 -6.78
C ILE A 46 10.31 -3.03 -7.83
N ASN A 47 10.74 -4.29 -7.91
CA ASN A 47 11.70 -4.78 -8.90
C ASN A 47 11.07 -5.07 -10.28
N SER A 48 9.75 -5.08 -10.42
CA SER A 48 9.06 -5.50 -11.66
C SER A 48 9.38 -4.63 -12.87
N ASP A 49 9.84 -3.38 -12.68
CA ASP A 49 10.28 -2.49 -13.75
C ASP A 49 11.79 -2.20 -13.72
N ASN A 50 12.56 -3.04 -13.02
CA ASN A 50 13.99 -2.87 -12.79
C ASN A 50 14.38 -1.48 -12.25
N GLY A 51 13.47 -0.81 -11.52
CA GLY A 51 13.71 0.47 -10.86
C GLY A 51 13.57 1.68 -11.78
N ALA A 52 13.02 1.50 -12.99
CA ALA A 52 12.88 2.55 -13.99
C ALA A 52 11.95 3.69 -13.53
N ARG A 53 10.79 3.33 -12.95
CA ARG A 53 9.71 4.24 -12.54
C ARG A 53 9.20 3.96 -11.14
N VAL A 54 8.89 2.71 -10.78
CA VAL A 54 8.24 2.34 -9.51
C VAL A 54 9.05 2.82 -8.31
N ARG A 55 10.38 2.62 -8.33
CA ARG A 55 11.30 3.14 -7.31
C ARG A 55 11.16 4.66 -7.12
N LYS A 56 11.07 5.42 -8.21
CA LYS A 56 10.99 6.90 -8.19
C LYS A 56 9.62 7.36 -7.70
N ILE A 57 8.55 6.73 -8.18
CA ILE A 57 7.16 7.06 -7.80
C ILE A 57 6.95 6.86 -6.29
N LEU A 58 7.52 5.80 -5.74
CA LEU A 58 7.43 5.49 -4.30
C LEU A 58 8.47 6.23 -3.45
N GLY A 59 9.34 7.05 -4.05
CA GLY A 59 10.35 7.83 -3.33
C GLY A 59 11.45 7.00 -2.66
N LEU A 60 11.73 5.78 -3.16
CA LEU A 60 12.74 4.91 -2.57
C LEU A 60 14.16 5.37 -2.91
N THR A 61 15.02 5.42 -1.90
CA THR A 61 16.45 5.73 -2.09
C THR A 61 17.14 4.65 -2.91
N SER A 62 18.26 4.99 -3.56
CA SER A 62 19.08 4.01 -4.27
C SER A 62 19.57 2.90 -3.33
N PHE A 63 19.97 3.27 -2.11
CA PHE A 63 20.41 2.32 -1.10
C PHE A 63 19.38 1.21 -0.83
N ILE A 64 18.12 1.57 -0.55
CA ILE A 64 17.06 0.60 -0.26
C ILE A 64 16.78 -0.27 -1.50
N TYR A 65 16.71 0.34 -2.68
CA TYR A 65 16.47 -0.40 -3.92
C TYR A 65 17.58 -1.42 -4.19
N ASP A 66 18.83 -0.99 -4.09
CA ASP A 66 20.00 -1.79 -4.44
C ASP A 66 20.21 -2.94 -3.47
N TYR A 67 19.91 -2.71 -2.19
CA TYR A 67 20.03 -3.72 -1.15
C TYR A 67 18.89 -4.76 -1.23
N MET A 68 17.64 -4.33 -1.42
CA MET A 68 16.48 -5.22 -1.31
C MET A 68 15.95 -5.75 -2.64
N PHE A 69 15.90 -4.91 -3.68
CA PHE A 69 15.11 -5.18 -4.89
C PHE A 69 15.98 -5.48 -6.12
N ARG A 70 17.14 -4.83 -6.27
CA ARG A 70 18.06 -5.09 -7.37
C ARG A 70 18.48 -6.57 -7.50
N PRO A 71 18.74 -7.33 -6.41
CA PRO A 71 19.12 -8.75 -6.52
C PRO A 71 18.02 -9.65 -7.11
N ILE A 72 16.77 -9.19 -7.10
CA ILE A 72 15.61 -9.90 -7.63
C ILE A 72 15.04 -9.25 -8.90
N ASN A 73 15.81 -8.36 -9.55
CA ASN A 73 15.46 -7.86 -10.88
C ASN A 73 15.27 -9.02 -11.87
N ASN A 74 14.32 -8.86 -12.80
CA ASN A 74 13.93 -9.89 -13.77
C ASN A 74 13.49 -11.23 -13.14
N ARG A 75 13.06 -11.23 -11.87
CA ARG A 75 12.42 -12.38 -11.23
C ARG A 75 10.95 -12.10 -10.97
N ASP A 76 10.13 -13.12 -11.17
CA ASP A 76 8.72 -13.06 -10.82
C ASP A 76 8.54 -12.85 -9.32
N SER A 77 7.69 -11.90 -8.97
CA SER A 77 7.46 -11.47 -7.59
C SER A 77 6.09 -10.81 -7.47
N TRP A 78 5.57 -10.80 -6.25
CA TRP A 78 4.26 -10.26 -5.90
C TRP A 78 4.39 -9.53 -4.57
N THR A 79 3.43 -8.65 -4.26
CA THR A 79 3.47 -7.80 -3.07
C THR A 79 2.22 -7.98 -2.23
N ILE A 80 2.39 -8.08 -0.92
CA ILE A 80 1.34 -7.89 0.08
C ILE A 80 1.54 -6.52 0.74
N MET A 81 0.52 -5.67 0.67
CA MET A 81 0.52 -4.34 1.27
C MET A 81 -0.47 -4.32 2.44
N PRO A 82 -0.01 -4.28 3.70
CA PRO A 82 -0.86 -4.06 4.85
C PRO A 82 -1.34 -2.61 4.92
N LEU A 83 -2.65 -2.41 4.85
CA LEU A 83 -3.33 -1.13 5.04
C LEU A 83 -3.97 -1.07 6.41
N LEU A 84 -3.75 0.05 7.10
CA LEU A 84 -4.36 0.35 8.39
C LEU A 84 -5.81 0.83 8.19
N LEU A 85 -6.78 0.04 8.63
CA LEU A 85 -8.21 0.36 8.44
C LEU A 85 -8.78 1.27 9.53
N ARG A 86 -8.15 1.29 10.70
CA ARG A 86 -8.64 1.95 11.90
C ARG A 86 -7.57 2.85 12.52
N PRO A 87 -7.06 3.85 11.78
CA PRO A 87 -6.07 4.77 12.33
C PRO A 87 -6.65 5.53 13.52
N LYS A 88 -5.86 5.68 14.57
CA LYS A 88 -6.14 6.56 15.71
C LYS A 88 -5.57 7.97 15.50
N SER A 89 -4.56 8.12 14.65
CA SER A 89 -4.04 9.42 14.24
C SER A 89 -5.15 10.29 13.64
N ARG A 90 -5.15 11.58 13.95
CA ARG A 90 -6.10 12.56 13.43
C ARG A 90 -5.34 13.78 12.89
N GLY A 91 -5.66 14.11 11.65
CA GLY A 91 -5.20 15.31 10.97
C GLY A 91 -6.25 16.41 10.95
N TRP A 92 -5.96 17.48 10.22
CA TRP A 92 -6.89 18.58 9.98
C TRP A 92 -6.69 19.18 8.59
N ILE A 93 -7.71 19.88 8.12
CA ILE A 93 -7.69 20.67 6.90
C ILE A 93 -8.14 22.08 7.25
N LYS A 94 -7.40 23.11 6.81
CA LYS A 94 -7.78 24.52 6.99
C LYS A 94 -7.71 25.23 5.66
N LEU A 95 -8.64 26.17 5.46
CA LEU A 95 -8.55 27.09 4.33
C LEU A 95 -7.26 27.91 4.47
N ARG A 96 -6.49 28.01 3.38
CA ARG A 96 -5.29 28.85 3.33
C ARG A 96 -5.66 30.32 3.28
N SER A 97 -6.71 30.65 2.54
CA SER A 97 -7.26 31.99 2.39
C SER A 97 -8.74 31.92 2.01
N LYS A 98 -9.36 33.08 1.81
CA LYS A 98 -10.73 33.19 1.29
C LYS A 98 -10.84 32.89 -0.21
N ASN A 99 -9.72 32.80 -0.94
CA ASN A 99 -9.73 32.55 -2.37
C ASN A 99 -9.97 31.05 -2.63
N PRO A 100 -11.09 30.65 -3.27
CA PRO A 100 -11.42 29.24 -3.52
C PRO A 100 -10.46 28.55 -4.51
N PHE A 101 -9.67 29.31 -5.28
CA PHE A 101 -8.67 28.77 -6.19
C PHE A 101 -7.33 28.46 -5.51
N GLN A 102 -7.16 28.80 -4.23
CA GLN A 102 -5.98 28.42 -3.46
C GLN A 102 -6.20 27.10 -2.73
N TYR A 103 -5.27 26.16 -2.90
CA TYR A 103 -5.33 24.88 -2.21
C TYR A 103 -5.31 25.05 -0.68
N PRO A 104 -6.15 24.29 0.04
CA PRO A 104 -6.16 24.33 1.50
C PRO A 104 -4.85 23.79 2.07
N ILE A 105 -4.61 24.07 3.34
CA ILE A 105 -3.53 23.45 4.10
C ILE A 105 -4.06 22.12 4.62
N VAL A 106 -3.44 21.03 4.18
CA VAL A 106 -3.78 19.67 4.59
C VAL A 106 -2.66 19.16 5.49
N ASN A 107 -2.98 18.86 6.75
CA ASN A 107 -2.08 18.16 7.66
C ASN A 107 -2.69 16.81 8.02
N PRO A 108 -2.29 15.71 7.37
CA PRO A 108 -2.81 14.38 7.68
C PRO A 108 -2.41 13.90 9.08
N ASN A 109 -1.28 14.40 9.60
CA ASN A 109 -0.73 14.02 10.90
C ASN A 109 -0.59 12.49 11.06
N TYR A 110 -0.14 11.82 10.00
CA TYR A 110 0.02 10.37 9.96
C TYR A 110 0.96 9.89 11.06
N PHE A 111 0.60 8.76 11.68
CA PHE A 111 1.37 8.11 12.74
C PHE A 111 1.60 8.95 14.00
N SER A 112 0.81 10.01 14.21
CA SER A 112 0.80 10.78 15.46
C SER A 112 0.36 9.94 16.66
N HIS A 113 -0.49 8.93 16.45
CA HIS A 113 -0.82 7.97 17.49
C HIS A 113 0.07 6.70 17.37
N PRO A 114 0.82 6.31 18.42
CA PRO A 114 1.83 5.25 18.32
C PRO A 114 1.25 3.86 18.02
N GLN A 115 -0.03 3.63 18.31
CA GLN A 115 -0.70 2.36 17.99
C GLN A 115 -0.81 2.12 16.47
N ASP A 116 -0.85 3.16 15.64
CA ASP A 116 -1.02 3.01 14.20
C ASP A 116 0.15 2.25 13.57
N ILE A 117 1.38 2.58 14.00
CA ILE A 117 2.59 1.86 13.60
C ILE A 117 2.58 0.44 14.17
N LYS A 118 2.16 0.26 15.44
CA LYS A 118 2.12 -1.06 16.07
C LYS A 118 1.19 -2.02 15.32
N VAL A 119 0.02 -1.55 14.88
CA VAL A 119 -0.93 -2.35 14.07
C VAL A 119 -0.30 -2.72 12.73
N LEU A 120 0.30 -1.76 12.02
CA LEU A 120 0.97 -2.05 10.74
C LEU A 120 2.11 -3.06 10.87
N VAL A 121 2.94 -2.95 11.90
CA VAL A 121 4.02 -3.91 12.18
C VAL A 121 3.46 -5.31 12.42
N GLU A 122 2.38 -5.45 13.20
CA GLU A 122 1.74 -6.75 13.37
C GLU A 122 1.10 -7.26 12.07
N GLY A 123 0.53 -6.38 11.24
CA GLY A 123 0.04 -6.72 9.91
C GLY A 123 1.13 -7.28 9.00
N VAL A 124 2.32 -6.65 8.98
CA VAL A 124 3.50 -7.17 8.24
C VAL A 124 3.91 -8.54 8.77
N LYS A 125 3.95 -8.74 10.09
CA LYS A 125 4.28 -10.05 10.67
C LYS A 125 3.28 -11.14 10.28
N ILE A 126 1.99 -10.81 10.22
CA ILE A 126 0.95 -11.75 9.77
C ILE A 126 1.16 -12.09 8.28
N ALA A 127 1.49 -11.10 7.44
CA ALA A 127 1.74 -11.30 6.02
C ALA A 127 2.97 -12.17 5.71
N LEU A 128 3.91 -12.29 6.66
CA LEU A 128 5.14 -13.10 6.53
C LEU A 128 5.03 -14.51 7.13
N LYS A 129 3.91 -14.84 7.78
CA LYS A 129 3.66 -16.20 8.30
C LYS A 129 3.07 -17.09 7.23
#